data_AF-A0A6N7EHG4-F1
#
_entry.id   AF-A0A6N7EHG4-F1
#
_cell.length_a   1.000
_cell.length_b   1.000
_cell.length_c   1.000
_cell.angle_alpha   90.00
_cell.angle_beta   90.00
_cell.angle_gamma   90.00
#
_symmetry.space_group_name_H-M   'P 1'
#
loop_
_entity.id
_entity.type
_entity.pdbx_description
1 polymer ?
#
loop_
_entity_poly.entity_id
_entity_poly.type
_entity_poly.pdbx_seq_one_letter_code
_entity_poly.pdbx_strand_id
1 'polypeptide(L)'
;AIRALAPPGPAVATTTGGLLQLPRALATAIEAAGAEIRTGRRVTRLRRLADGWEAEVDEGTSVRAPRLVLATPARAALDLLGGILTGTDLSLPAGSTITHVTLVVRAPALDGAPRGAGLLVAPGDPVVRAKALTHASAKWPWLAATVRPGEHVLRLSYGRPGAPAEEIGVDDALADARLLLGAEIEEVLDARVVRREGALAPATPEHRASVAELVGRTATLPGLTVTGTWVAGTGLASVVPHAHAVAGRLTR
;
A
#
# COMPACT_ATOMS: atom_id res chain seq x y z
N ALA A 1 3.04 -32.89 12.52
CA ALA A 1 2.64 -31.69 13.27
C ALA A 1 1.14 -31.48 13.09
N ILE A 2 0.35 -31.66 14.15
CA ILE A 2 -1.11 -31.48 14.14
C ILE A 2 -1.41 -29.98 14.30
N ARG A 3 -2.12 -29.39 13.34
CA ARG A 3 -2.51 -27.98 13.35
C ARG A 3 -3.75 -27.84 14.23
N ALA A 4 -3.65 -27.14 15.35
CA ALA A 4 -4.82 -26.55 15.99
C ALA A 4 -5.45 -25.57 14.98
N LEU A 5 -6.74 -25.75 14.68
CA LEU A 5 -7.49 -24.80 13.87
C LEU A 5 -7.45 -23.44 14.58
N ALA A 6 -6.65 -22.52 14.05
CA ALA A 6 -6.71 -21.13 14.47
C ALA A 6 -8.14 -20.63 14.25
N PRO A 7 -8.69 -19.78 15.15
CA PRO A 7 -9.99 -19.16 14.94
C PRO A 7 -10.03 -18.49 13.56
N PRO A 8 -11.18 -18.47 12.85
CA PRO A 8 -11.28 -17.73 11.60
C PRO A 8 -10.88 -16.28 11.88
N GLY A 9 -9.80 -15.83 11.24
CA GLY A 9 -9.38 -14.44 11.30
C GLY A 9 -10.52 -13.51 10.85
N PRO A 10 -10.42 -12.20 11.11
CA PRO A 10 -11.43 -11.24 10.70
C PRO A 10 -11.76 -11.42 9.21
N ALA A 11 -13.05 -11.35 8.85
CA ALA A 11 -13.51 -11.54 7.49
C ALA A 11 -12.75 -10.61 6.53
N VAL A 12 -11.91 -11.20 5.67
CA VAL A 12 -11.18 -10.44 4.66
C VAL A 12 -12.10 -10.31 3.45
N ALA A 13 -12.48 -9.07 3.13
CA ALA A 13 -13.34 -8.78 1.98
C ALA A 13 -12.54 -8.17 0.81
N THR A 14 -13.04 -8.41 -0.39
CA THR A 14 -12.61 -7.75 -1.63
C THR A 14 -13.85 -7.52 -2.50
N THR A 15 -13.74 -6.64 -3.49
CA THR A 15 -14.72 -6.52 -4.58
C THR A 15 -14.43 -7.57 -5.66
N THR A 16 -15.47 -7.95 -6.40
CA THR A 16 -15.32 -8.59 -7.72
C THR A 16 -14.48 -7.67 -8.62
N GLY A 17 -13.47 -8.22 -9.30
CA GLY A 17 -12.50 -7.41 -10.06
C GLY A 17 -11.41 -6.74 -9.22
N GLY A 18 -11.33 -7.06 -7.92
CA GLY A 18 -10.27 -6.65 -7.01
C GLY A 18 -10.39 -5.22 -6.47
N LEU A 19 -9.66 -4.93 -5.38
CA LEU A 19 -9.77 -3.65 -4.66
C LEU A 19 -9.42 -2.39 -5.48
N LEU A 20 -8.84 -2.52 -6.68
CA LEU A 20 -8.64 -1.39 -7.60
C LEU A 20 -9.97 -0.79 -8.10
N GLN A 21 -11.09 -1.48 -7.94
CA GLN A 21 -12.42 -0.91 -8.21
C GLN A 21 -12.74 0.26 -7.27
N LEU A 22 -12.28 0.22 -6.01
CA LEU A 22 -12.57 1.27 -5.03
C LEU A 22 -12.02 2.66 -5.44
N PRO A 23 -10.70 2.84 -5.71
CA PRO A 23 -10.19 4.14 -6.13
C PRO A 23 -10.73 4.59 -7.49
N ARG A 24 -11.09 3.66 -8.39
CA ARG A 24 -11.73 4.01 -9.67
C ARG A 24 -13.13 4.57 -9.47
N ALA A 25 -13.96 3.88 -8.68
CA ALA A 25 -15.29 4.35 -8.34
C ALA A 25 -15.24 5.69 -7.59
N LEU A 26 -14.26 5.87 -6.71
CA LEU A 26 -14.03 7.15 -6.03
C LEU A 26 -13.66 8.27 -7.01
N ALA A 27 -12.77 8.02 -7.98
CA ALA A 27 -12.42 9.01 -9.00
C ALA A 27 -13.65 9.46 -9.81
N THR A 28 -14.46 8.49 -10.29
CA THR A 28 -15.71 8.80 -10.99
C THR A 28 -16.67 9.61 -10.13
N ALA A 29 -16.81 9.27 -8.84
CA ALA A 29 -17.68 10.01 -7.93
C ALA A 29 -17.19 11.45 -7.67
N ILE A 30 -15.87 11.66 -7.57
CA ILE A 30 -15.25 12.98 -7.41
C ILE A 30 -15.54 13.85 -8.65
N GLU A 31 -15.34 13.31 -9.85
CA GLU A 31 -15.60 14.02 -11.11
C GLU A 31 -17.10 14.34 -11.29
N ALA A 32 -17.98 13.39 -10.97
CA ALA A 32 -19.42 13.59 -11.01
C ALA A 32 -19.90 14.66 -10.01
N ALA A 33 -19.18 14.86 -8.91
CA ALA A 33 -19.42 15.94 -7.95
C ALA A 33 -18.83 17.30 -8.40
N GLY A 34 -18.22 17.38 -9.59
CA GLY A 34 -17.67 18.61 -10.16
C GLY A 34 -16.26 18.95 -9.71
N ALA A 35 -15.58 18.05 -9.00
CA ALA A 35 -14.17 18.24 -8.63
C ALA A 35 -13.23 17.79 -9.76
N GLU A 36 -12.06 18.43 -9.84
CA GLU A 36 -11.07 18.15 -10.88
C GLU A 36 -9.97 17.20 -10.37
N ILE A 37 -9.67 16.16 -11.16
CA ILE A 37 -8.55 15.25 -10.91
C ILE A 37 -7.46 15.47 -11.97
N ARG A 38 -6.28 15.93 -11.54
CA ARG A 38 -5.12 16.14 -12.42
C ARG A 38 -4.06 15.06 -12.17
N THR A 39 -3.98 14.06 -13.06
CA THR A 39 -2.93 13.03 -13.01
C THR A 39 -1.68 13.43 -13.78
N GLY A 40 -0.53 12.83 -13.45
CA GLY A 40 0.74 13.16 -14.12
C GLY A 40 1.29 14.55 -13.77
N ARG A 41 0.74 15.17 -12.71
CA ARG A 41 1.07 16.51 -12.23
C ARG A 41 1.70 16.40 -10.85
N ARG A 42 2.97 16.77 -10.71
CA ARG A 42 3.69 16.66 -9.42
C ARG A 42 3.73 18.03 -8.76
N VAL A 43 3.24 18.10 -7.52
CA VAL A 43 3.50 19.26 -6.67
C VAL A 43 4.96 19.22 -6.23
N THR A 44 5.72 20.26 -6.54
CA THR A 44 7.17 20.36 -6.26
C THR A 44 7.47 21.33 -5.13
N ARG A 45 6.60 22.33 -4.92
CA ARG A 45 6.79 23.36 -3.91
C ARG A 45 5.46 23.85 -3.37
N LEU A 46 5.48 24.22 -2.10
CA LEU A 46 4.38 24.93 -1.44
C LEU A 46 4.83 26.31 -0.99
N ARG A 47 3.91 27.27 -1.03
CA ARG A 47 4.09 28.60 -0.46
C ARG A 47 2.84 28.98 0.32
N ARG A 48 3.06 29.57 1.49
CA ARG A 48 1.98 30.19 2.26
C ARG A 48 1.75 31.61 1.73
N LEU A 49 0.49 31.92 1.44
CA LEU A 49 0.04 33.25 1.07
C LEU A 49 -0.69 33.91 2.27
N ALA A 50 -1.07 35.18 2.12
CA ALA A 50 -1.84 35.88 3.16
C ALA A 50 -3.24 35.26 3.36
N ASP A 51 -3.85 34.78 2.29
CA ASP A 51 -5.24 34.29 2.21
C ASP A 51 -5.33 32.78 1.87
N GLY A 52 -4.22 32.05 1.90
CA GLY A 52 -4.23 30.63 1.61
C GLY A 52 -2.87 30.05 1.25
N TRP A 53 -2.88 29.16 0.26
CA TRP A 53 -1.76 28.35 -0.16
C TRP A 53 -1.59 28.42 -1.67
N GLU A 54 -0.34 28.37 -2.11
CA GLU A 54 0.03 28.16 -3.49
C GLU A 54 0.84 26.86 -3.59
N ALA A 55 0.40 25.97 -4.47
CA ALA A 55 1.10 24.75 -4.82
C ALA A 55 1.66 24.90 -6.23
N GLU A 56 2.98 24.82 -6.37
CA GLU A 56 3.66 24.76 -7.66
C GLU A 56 3.56 23.34 -8.21
N VAL A 57 3.03 23.22 -9.43
CA VAL A 57 2.70 21.98 -10.11
C VAL A 57 3.46 21.94 -11.42
N ASP A 58 4.44 21.04 -11.53
CA ASP A 58 5.41 21.04 -12.64
C ASP A 58 6.14 22.42 -12.82
N GLU A 59 7.12 22.52 -13.71
CA GLU A 59 7.86 23.78 -13.87
C GLU A 59 6.96 24.91 -14.42
N GLY A 60 6.58 25.84 -13.54
CA GLY A 60 5.94 27.11 -13.91
C GLY A 60 4.41 27.18 -13.83
N THR A 61 3.70 26.11 -13.46
CA THR A 61 2.24 26.18 -13.19
C THR A 61 1.98 26.21 -11.69
N SER A 62 1.02 27.00 -11.21
CA SER A 62 0.62 27.00 -9.81
C SER A 62 -0.90 26.91 -9.62
N VAL A 63 -1.31 26.32 -8.50
CA VAL A 63 -2.70 26.25 -8.06
C VAL A 63 -2.81 26.94 -6.70
N ARG A 64 -3.79 27.83 -6.56
CA ARG A 64 -4.07 28.55 -5.32
C ARG A 64 -5.35 28.05 -4.67
N ALA A 65 -5.32 27.90 -3.35
CA ALA A 65 -6.49 27.48 -2.58
C ALA A 65 -6.41 28.03 -1.15
N PRO A 66 -7.55 28.36 -0.50
CA PRO A 66 -7.56 28.79 0.89
C PRO A 66 -7.17 27.66 1.87
N ARG A 67 -7.40 26.40 1.48
CA ARG A 67 -7.10 25.20 2.27
C ARG A 67 -6.33 24.19 1.41
N LEU A 68 -5.35 23.52 2.03
CA LEU A 68 -4.48 22.52 1.41
C LEU A 68 -4.48 21.24 2.24
N VAL A 69 -4.68 20.09 1.59
CA VAL A 69 -4.58 18.77 2.21
C VAL A 69 -3.41 18.01 1.59
N LEU A 70 -2.43 17.65 2.41
CA LEU A 70 -1.32 16.78 2.03
C LEU A 70 -1.66 15.32 2.33
N ALA A 71 -1.98 14.57 1.28
CA ALA A 71 -2.24 13.13 1.32
C ALA A 71 -1.13 12.30 0.65
N THR A 72 0.07 12.87 0.51
CA THR A 72 1.22 12.23 -0.12
C THR A 72 1.93 11.25 0.83
N PRO A 73 2.79 10.35 0.31
CA PRO A 73 3.71 9.58 1.16
C PRO A 73 4.55 10.50 2.06
N ALA A 74 4.98 9.99 3.22
CA ALA A 74 5.69 10.75 4.24
C ALA A 74 6.87 11.55 3.69
N ARG A 75 7.74 10.91 2.89
CA ARG A 75 8.91 11.58 2.32
C ARG A 75 8.54 12.80 1.47
N ALA A 76 7.59 12.64 0.55
CA ALA A 76 7.12 13.76 -0.28
C ALA A 76 6.46 14.87 0.56
N ALA A 77 5.74 14.51 1.63
CA ALA A 77 5.20 15.50 2.54
C ALA A 77 6.31 16.28 3.27
N LEU A 78 7.34 15.60 3.78
CA LEU A 78 8.49 16.23 4.44
C LEU A 78 9.24 17.16 3.49
N ASP A 79 9.50 16.73 2.25
CA ASP A 79 10.18 17.54 1.24
C ASP A 79 9.40 18.84 0.95
N LEU A 80 8.07 18.75 0.81
CA LEU A 80 7.20 19.92 0.60
C LEU A 80 7.12 20.83 1.84
N LEU A 81 7.11 20.25 3.04
CA LEU A 81 7.01 20.99 4.31
C LEU A 81 8.33 21.64 4.72
N GLY A 82 9.49 21.12 4.29
CA GLY A 82 10.80 21.69 4.61
C GLY A 82 10.99 23.12 4.12
N GLY A 83 10.27 23.52 3.06
CA GLY A 83 10.23 24.91 2.58
C GLY A 83 9.35 25.86 3.41
N ILE A 84 8.56 25.33 4.35
CA ILE A 84 7.58 26.08 5.17
C ILE A 84 7.99 26.07 6.64
N LEU A 85 8.35 24.89 7.15
CA LEU A 85 8.71 24.66 8.54
C LEU A 85 10.22 24.85 8.71
N THR A 86 10.65 26.06 9.06
CA THR A 86 12.07 26.37 9.28
C THR A 86 12.59 25.82 10.61
N GLY A 87 13.89 25.51 10.67
CA GLY A 87 14.61 25.29 11.93
C GLY A 87 14.47 23.90 12.55
N THR A 88 14.24 22.85 11.75
CA THR A 88 14.13 21.49 12.30
C THR A 88 14.58 20.46 11.29
N ASP A 89 15.29 19.44 11.78
CA ASP A 89 15.51 18.22 11.02
C ASP A 89 14.19 17.46 10.93
N LEU A 90 13.50 17.60 9.81
CA LEU A 90 12.27 16.90 9.50
C LEU A 90 12.61 15.51 8.94
N SER A 91 13.01 14.59 9.81
CA SER A 91 13.30 13.22 9.41
C SER A 91 12.27 12.24 9.97
N LEU A 92 11.69 11.43 9.09
CA LEU A 92 10.99 10.21 9.44
C LEU A 92 11.77 9.04 8.84
N PRO A 93 12.10 8.01 9.63
CA PRO A 93 12.76 6.84 9.09
C PRO A 93 11.97 6.25 7.92
N ALA A 94 12.66 5.91 6.84
CA ALA A 94 12.03 5.31 5.69
C ALA A 94 11.40 3.96 6.08
N GLY A 95 10.22 3.70 5.54
CA GLY A 95 9.59 2.39 5.70
C GLY A 95 10.36 1.30 4.94
N SER A 96 10.15 0.04 5.33
CA SER A 96 10.75 -1.09 4.61
C SER A 96 10.06 -1.32 3.27
N THR A 97 10.84 -1.80 2.30
CA THR A 97 10.34 -2.15 0.96
C THR A 97 9.50 -3.42 1.00
N ILE A 98 8.44 -3.46 0.19
CA ILE A 98 7.66 -4.66 -0.08
C ILE A 98 7.78 -5.00 -1.56
N THR A 99 8.05 -6.27 -1.87
CA THR A 99 7.88 -6.80 -3.23
C THR A 99 6.75 -7.81 -3.23
N HIS A 100 5.84 -7.68 -4.20
CA HIS A 100 4.84 -8.70 -4.49
C HIS A 100 5.14 -9.30 -5.85
N VAL A 101 5.11 -10.62 -5.93
CA VAL A 101 5.18 -11.34 -7.20
C VAL A 101 3.86 -12.07 -7.39
N THR A 102 3.14 -11.73 -8.45
CA THR A 102 1.94 -12.46 -8.86
C THR A 102 2.33 -13.38 -10.00
N LEU A 103 1.98 -14.66 -9.89
CA LEU A 103 2.22 -15.68 -10.90
C LEU A 103 0.87 -16.22 -11.36
N VAL A 104 0.67 -16.33 -12.67
CA VAL A 104 -0.37 -17.16 -13.26
C VAL A 104 0.31 -18.42 -13.75
N VAL A 105 -0.11 -19.58 -13.25
CA VAL A 105 0.60 -20.84 -13.47
C VAL A 105 -0.33 -21.93 -13.95
N ARG A 106 0.17 -22.86 -14.76
CA ARG A 106 -0.46 -24.16 -14.97
C ARG A 106 0.12 -25.15 -13.96
N ALA A 107 -0.75 -25.68 -13.11
CA ALA A 107 -0.40 -26.60 -12.04
C ALA A 107 -1.65 -27.39 -11.60
N PRO A 108 -2.13 -28.39 -12.36
CA PRO A 108 -3.31 -29.19 -12.01
C PRO A 108 -3.26 -29.78 -10.59
N ALA A 109 -2.06 -30.05 -10.07
CA ALA A 109 -1.83 -30.47 -8.69
C ALA A 109 -2.39 -29.49 -7.62
N LEU A 110 -2.73 -28.26 -7.99
CA LEU A 110 -3.29 -27.24 -7.11
C LEU A 110 -4.83 -27.11 -7.20
N ASP A 111 -5.53 -27.87 -8.04
CA ASP A 111 -6.99 -27.78 -8.23
C ASP A 111 -7.77 -27.95 -6.91
N GLY A 112 -7.31 -28.86 -6.05
CA GLY A 112 -7.89 -29.09 -4.72
C GLY A 112 -7.44 -28.11 -3.64
N ALA A 113 -6.65 -27.08 -3.99
CA ALA A 113 -6.00 -26.15 -3.06
C ALA A 113 -5.37 -26.87 -1.85
N PRO A 114 -4.38 -27.78 -2.04
CA PRO A 114 -3.88 -28.69 -1.00
C PRO A 114 -3.28 -27.97 0.23
N ARG A 115 -2.87 -26.71 0.07
CA ARG A 115 -2.38 -25.84 1.15
C ARG A 115 -3.37 -24.72 1.54
N GLY A 116 -4.61 -24.78 1.03
CA GLY A 116 -5.65 -23.80 1.22
C GLY A 116 -5.35 -22.44 0.57
N ALA A 117 -6.06 -21.41 1.02
CA ALA A 117 -6.03 -20.07 0.42
C ALA A 117 -4.73 -19.27 0.68
N GLY A 118 -3.82 -19.74 1.55
CA GLY A 118 -2.56 -19.06 1.79
C GLY A 118 -1.73 -19.60 2.96
N LEU A 119 -0.47 -19.17 2.98
CA LEU A 119 0.59 -19.58 3.88
C LEU A 119 1.32 -18.35 4.41
N LEU A 120 1.76 -18.42 5.66
CA LEU A 120 2.69 -17.46 6.27
C LEU A 120 3.99 -18.20 6.60
N VAL A 121 5.11 -17.53 6.35
CA VAL A 121 6.45 -18.08 6.59
C VAL A 121 7.04 -17.39 7.82
N ALA A 122 7.49 -18.20 8.77
CA ALA A 122 8.13 -17.71 9.98
C ALA A 122 9.35 -16.84 9.61
N PRO A 123 9.65 -15.77 10.37
CA PRO A 123 10.90 -15.03 10.18
C PRO A 123 12.13 -15.93 10.34
N GLY A 124 13.17 -15.70 9.54
CA GLY A 124 14.44 -16.42 9.65
C GLY A 124 14.48 -17.82 9.02
N ASP A 125 13.47 -18.18 8.22
CA ASP A 125 13.53 -19.40 7.40
C ASP A 125 14.74 -19.30 6.43
N PRO A 126 15.69 -20.25 6.48
CA PRO A 126 16.90 -20.17 5.66
C PRO A 126 16.68 -20.63 4.21
N VAL A 127 15.52 -21.22 3.90
CA VAL A 127 15.23 -21.83 2.60
C VAL A 127 14.24 -20.98 1.80
N VAL A 128 13.15 -20.53 2.44
CA VAL A 128 12.09 -19.77 1.76
C VAL A 128 12.22 -18.28 2.06
N ARG A 129 12.36 -17.49 1.00
CA ARG A 129 12.55 -16.03 1.12
C ARG A 129 11.23 -15.29 1.27
N ALA A 130 10.17 -15.75 0.59
CA ALA A 130 8.84 -15.21 0.72
C ALA A 130 8.38 -15.22 2.18
N LYS A 131 7.80 -14.12 2.66
CA LYS A 131 7.16 -14.08 3.99
C LYS A 131 5.75 -14.67 3.99
N ALA A 132 5.12 -14.75 2.82
CA ALA A 132 3.76 -15.26 2.66
C ALA A 132 3.48 -15.64 1.20
N LEU A 133 2.59 -16.61 1.02
CA LEU A 133 1.97 -16.95 -0.25
C LEU A 133 0.46 -16.90 -0.10
N THR A 134 -0.23 -16.31 -1.07
CA THR A 134 -1.70 -16.38 -1.21
C THR A 134 -2.03 -17.15 -2.48
N HIS A 135 -2.78 -18.23 -2.36
CA HIS A 135 -3.39 -18.90 -3.51
C HIS A 135 -4.64 -18.11 -3.89
N ALA A 136 -4.46 -17.09 -4.71
CA ALA A 136 -5.45 -16.04 -4.92
C ALA A 136 -6.71 -16.56 -5.62
N SER A 137 -6.58 -17.45 -6.61
CA SER A 137 -7.74 -18.08 -7.26
C SER A 137 -8.48 -19.05 -6.33
N ALA A 138 -7.80 -19.76 -5.43
CA ALA A 138 -8.48 -20.55 -4.39
C ALA A 138 -9.16 -19.68 -3.33
N LYS A 139 -8.60 -18.50 -3.04
CA LYS A 139 -9.15 -17.56 -2.05
C LYS A 139 -10.40 -16.82 -2.55
N TRP A 140 -10.43 -16.47 -3.84
CA TRP A 140 -11.41 -15.55 -4.39
C TRP A 140 -12.21 -16.20 -5.53
N PRO A 141 -13.48 -16.58 -5.31
CA PRO A 141 -14.29 -17.25 -6.33
C PRO A 141 -14.39 -16.48 -7.66
N TRP A 142 -14.47 -15.14 -7.60
CA TRP A 142 -14.51 -14.33 -8.81
C TRP A 142 -13.23 -14.42 -9.65
N LEU A 143 -12.07 -14.67 -9.02
CA LEU A 143 -10.79 -14.84 -9.71
C LEU A 143 -10.61 -16.27 -10.18
N ALA A 144 -11.15 -17.26 -9.46
CA ALA A 144 -11.23 -18.64 -9.97
C ALA A 144 -12.01 -18.71 -11.29
N ALA A 145 -13.08 -17.93 -11.41
CA ALA A 145 -13.90 -17.88 -12.62
C ALA A 145 -13.19 -17.26 -13.84
N THR A 146 -12.02 -16.62 -13.67
CA THR A 146 -11.27 -16.01 -14.78
C THR A 146 -10.12 -16.88 -15.30
N VAL A 147 -9.83 -18.01 -14.64
CA VAL A 147 -8.75 -18.93 -15.02
C VAL A 147 -9.32 -20.24 -15.54
N ARG A 148 -8.56 -20.96 -16.38
CA ARG A 148 -8.99 -22.28 -16.89
C ARG A 148 -8.75 -23.36 -15.82
N PRO A 149 -9.38 -24.56 -15.94
CA PRO A 149 -9.04 -25.70 -15.10
C PRO A 149 -7.53 -26.00 -15.10
N GLY A 150 -6.96 -26.30 -13.93
CA GLY A 150 -5.51 -26.46 -13.75
C GLY A 150 -4.68 -25.17 -13.81
N GLU A 151 -5.29 -24.00 -14.03
CA GLU A 151 -4.61 -22.71 -13.97
C GLU A 151 -4.90 -21.99 -12.65
N HIS A 152 -3.86 -21.37 -12.07
CA HIS A 152 -3.94 -20.76 -10.75
C HIS A 152 -3.26 -19.40 -10.70
N VAL A 153 -3.83 -18.50 -9.91
CA VAL A 153 -3.19 -17.23 -9.58
C VAL A 153 -2.58 -17.33 -8.18
N LEU A 154 -1.26 -17.18 -8.10
CA LEU A 154 -0.50 -17.16 -6.86
C LEU A 154 0.03 -15.75 -6.61
N ARG A 155 0.09 -15.33 -5.36
CA ARG A 155 0.75 -14.08 -4.98
C ARG A 155 1.70 -14.31 -3.81
N LEU A 156 2.98 -14.11 -4.05
CA LEU A 156 4.01 -14.14 -3.03
C LEU A 156 4.32 -12.72 -2.55
N SER A 157 4.64 -12.59 -1.27
CA SER A 157 4.99 -11.33 -0.62
C SER A 157 6.37 -11.43 0.00
N TYR A 158 7.17 -10.40 -0.18
CA TYR A 158 8.55 -10.27 0.26
C TYR A 158 8.75 -8.96 1.02
N GLY A 159 9.88 -8.85 1.71
CA GLY A 159 10.23 -7.69 2.52
C GLY A 159 9.54 -7.71 3.89
N ARG A 160 10.33 -7.44 4.92
CA ARG A 160 9.91 -7.41 6.33
C ARG A 160 10.27 -6.06 6.95
N PRO A 161 9.53 -5.59 7.97
CA PRO A 161 9.92 -4.40 8.72
C PRO A 161 11.36 -4.53 9.25
N GLY A 162 12.18 -3.49 9.05
CA GLY A 162 13.58 -3.44 9.46
C GLY A 162 14.56 -4.21 8.57
N ALA A 163 14.08 -4.99 7.59
CA ALA A 163 14.97 -5.71 6.68
C ALA A 163 15.43 -4.81 5.51
N PRO A 164 16.65 -5.02 4.98
CA PRO A 164 17.09 -4.34 3.76
C PRO A 164 16.19 -4.72 2.59
N ALA A 165 16.16 -3.86 1.58
CA ALA A 165 15.37 -4.14 0.39
C ALA A 165 16.02 -5.24 -0.46
N GLU A 166 15.26 -6.26 -0.80
CA GLU A 166 15.73 -7.39 -1.61
C GLU A 166 15.32 -7.23 -3.07
N GLU A 167 16.17 -7.67 -3.99
CA GLU A 167 15.79 -7.90 -5.38
C GLU A 167 15.17 -9.30 -5.50
N ILE A 168 13.92 -9.33 -5.97
CA ILE A 168 13.12 -10.56 -6.12
C ILE A 168 12.61 -10.61 -7.55
N GLY A 169 13.00 -11.64 -8.28
CA GLY A 169 12.53 -11.95 -9.62
C GLY A 169 11.37 -12.95 -9.65
N VAL A 170 10.98 -13.32 -10.87
CA VAL A 170 9.96 -14.36 -11.11
C VAL A 170 10.47 -15.73 -10.69
N ASP A 171 11.73 -16.05 -11.01
CA ASP A 171 12.33 -17.36 -10.69
C ASP A 171 12.44 -17.61 -9.19
N ASP A 172 12.82 -16.59 -8.41
CA ASP A 172 12.82 -16.63 -6.94
C ASP A 172 11.43 -16.99 -6.41
N ALA A 173 10.40 -16.34 -6.95
CA ALA A 173 9.02 -16.56 -6.53
C ALA A 173 8.48 -17.92 -6.96
N LEU A 174 8.88 -18.42 -8.12
CA LEU A 174 8.53 -19.76 -8.56
C LEU A 174 9.18 -20.82 -7.69
N ALA A 175 10.46 -20.65 -7.32
CA ALA A 175 11.17 -21.54 -6.41
C ALA A 175 10.50 -21.60 -5.02
N ASP A 176 10.25 -20.44 -4.42
CA ASP A 176 9.52 -20.34 -3.15
C ASP A 176 8.12 -20.95 -3.25
N ALA A 177 7.39 -20.73 -4.34
CA ALA A 177 6.04 -21.28 -4.54
C ALA A 177 6.05 -22.81 -4.57
N ARG A 178 6.99 -23.42 -5.31
CA ARG A 178 7.14 -24.89 -5.38
C ARG A 178 7.41 -25.48 -3.99
N LEU A 179 8.31 -24.87 -3.22
CA LEU A 179 8.64 -25.31 -1.86
C LEU A 179 7.45 -25.18 -0.91
N LEU A 180 6.78 -24.01 -0.91
CA LEU A 180 5.69 -23.71 0.00
C LEU A 180 4.44 -24.56 -0.29
N LEU A 181 4.14 -24.78 -1.56
CA LEU A 181 2.97 -25.56 -1.96
C LEU A 181 3.26 -27.07 -1.87
N GLY A 182 4.51 -27.48 -2.12
CA GLY A 182 4.88 -28.88 -2.23
C GLY A 182 4.21 -29.56 -3.43
N ALA A 183 4.01 -28.81 -4.52
CA ALA A 183 3.31 -29.24 -5.72
C ALA A 183 4.11 -28.87 -6.97
N GLU A 184 3.95 -29.67 -8.01
CA GLU A 184 4.52 -29.39 -9.31
C GLU A 184 3.83 -28.17 -9.94
N ILE A 185 4.66 -27.28 -10.49
CA ILE A 185 4.22 -26.16 -11.32
C ILE A 185 4.85 -26.38 -12.69
N GLU A 186 4.00 -26.77 -13.64
CA GLU A 186 4.39 -27.17 -15.00
C GLU A 186 4.87 -25.96 -15.80
N GLU A 187 4.11 -24.85 -15.72
CA GLU A 187 4.36 -23.67 -16.54
C GLU A 187 3.97 -22.37 -15.81
N VAL A 188 4.76 -21.30 -16.03
CA VAL A 188 4.37 -19.93 -15.68
C VAL A 188 3.79 -19.28 -16.94
N LEU A 189 2.49 -19.02 -16.92
CA LEU A 189 1.74 -18.44 -18.04
C LEU A 189 1.86 -16.92 -18.10
N ASP A 190 1.94 -16.28 -16.94
CA ASP A 190 2.17 -14.84 -16.80
C ASP A 190 2.75 -14.52 -15.42
N ALA A 191 3.45 -13.40 -15.31
CA ALA A 191 4.00 -12.95 -14.04
C ALA A 191 4.09 -11.42 -13.96
N ARG A 192 3.87 -10.90 -12.74
CA ARG A 192 4.04 -9.48 -12.44
C ARG A 192 4.75 -9.28 -11.11
N VAL A 193 5.90 -8.61 -11.18
CA VAL A 193 6.64 -8.12 -10.01
C VAL A 193 6.24 -6.67 -9.74
N VAL A 194 5.87 -6.36 -8.49
CA VAL A 194 5.56 -5.00 -8.05
C VAL A 194 6.32 -4.70 -6.77
N ARG A 195 7.34 -3.85 -6.89
CA ARG A 195 8.14 -3.31 -5.79
C ARG A 195 7.56 -1.98 -5.31
N ARG A 196 7.47 -1.79 -3.99
CA ARG A 196 7.07 -0.53 -3.36
C ARG A 196 8.05 -0.20 -2.23
N GLU A 197 8.81 0.86 -2.41
CA GLU A 197 9.77 1.36 -1.44
C GLU A 197 9.05 2.20 -0.38
N GLY A 198 9.55 2.18 0.86
CA GLY A 198 8.94 2.96 1.94
C GLY A 198 7.53 2.51 2.37
N ALA A 199 7.04 1.36 1.88
CA ALA A 199 5.64 0.97 2.02
C ALA A 199 5.26 0.52 3.44
N LEU A 200 6.20 -0.09 4.18
CA LEU A 200 5.98 -0.49 5.57
C LEU A 200 6.50 0.57 6.51
N ALA A 201 5.64 1.52 6.90
CA ALA A 201 5.97 2.49 7.93
C ALA A 201 6.44 1.77 9.22
N PRO A 202 7.51 2.25 9.88
CA PRO A 202 7.97 1.68 11.13
C PRO A 202 6.89 1.72 12.20
N ALA A 203 6.67 0.60 12.90
CA ALA A 203 5.67 0.51 13.97
C ALA A 203 6.27 0.81 15.37
N THR A 204 7.31 1.65 15.44
CA THR A 204 8.01 1.94 16.71
C THR A 204 7.37 3.10 17.48
N PRO A 205 7.47 3.14 18.83
CA PRO A 205 7.03 4.30 19.61
C PRO A 205 7.66 5.61 19.16
N GLU A 206 8.95 5.58 18.82
CA GLU A 206 9.72 6.75 18.38
C GLU A 206 9.17 7.29 17.06
N HIS A 207 8.88 6.41 16.10
CA HIS A 207 8.26 6.82 14.84
C HIS A 207 6.90 7.47 15.07
N ARG A 208 6.06 6.91 15.95
CA ARG A 208 4.77 7.49 16.30
C ARG A 208 4.92 8.87 16.95
N ALA A 209 5.90 9.05 17.84
CA ALA A 209 6.18 10.33 18.47
C ALA A 209 6.61 11.38 17.42
N SER A 210 7.53 11.03 16.52
CA SER A 210 7.97 11.92 15.44
C SER A 210 6.83 12.32 14.50
N VAL A 211 5.95 11.38 14.15
CA VAL A 211 4.74 11.67 13.35
C VAL A 211 3.80 12.60 14.11
N ALA A 212 3.55 12.34 15.39
CA ALA A 212 2.66 13.17 16.20
C ALA A 212 3.17 14.60 16.37
N GLU A 213 4.48 14.77 16.59
CA GLU A 213 5.13 16.07 16.66
C GLU A 213 4.96 16.84 15.33
N LEU A 214 5.25 16.19 14.20
CA LEU A 214 5.09 16.80 12.89
C LEU A 214 3.63 17.21 12.62
N VAL A 215 2.67 16.33 12.92
CA VAL A 215 1.25 16.63 12.78
C VAL A 215 0.86 17.82 13.67
N GLY A 216 1.31 17.85 14.92
CA GLY A 216 1.08 18.97 15.85
C GLY A 216 1.62 20.30 15.33
N ARG A 217 2.80 20.28 14.70
CA ARG A 217 3.38 21.47 14.06
C ARG A 217 2.60 21.91 12.83
N THR A 218 2.17 20.99 11.98
CA THR A 218 1.34 21.35 10.82
C THR A 218 -0.02 21.91 11.21
N ALA A 219 -0.55 21.52 12.38
CA ALA A 219 -1.80 22.05 12.91
C ALA A 219 -1.71 23.53 13.31
N THR A 220 -0.50 24.09 13.50
CA THR A 220 -0.32 25.54 13.75
C THR A 220 -0.36 26.37 12.47
N LEU A 221 -0.38 25.74 11.29
CA LEU A 221 -0.41 26.40 9.99
C LEU A 221 -1.87 26.50 9.49
N PRO A 222 -2.48 27.70 9.46
CA PRO A 222 -3.87 27.86 9.06
C PRO A 222 -4.13 27.33 7.65
N GLY A 223 -5.21 26.57 7.49
CA GLY A 223 -5.63 26.02 6.20
C GLY A 223 -4.83 24.79 5.73
N LEU A 224 -3.81 24.34 6.45
CA LEU A 224 -3.08 23.11 6.12
C LEU A 224 -3.62 21.91 6.90
N THR A 225 -3.71 20.75 6.26
CA THR A 225 -3.95 19.48 6.94
C THR A 225 -3.12 18.37 6.30
N VAL A 226 -2.61 17.46 7.13
CA VAL A 226 -1.86 16.28 6.66
C VAL A 226 -2.66 15.02 6.98
N THR A 227 -2.64 14.06 6.05
CA THR A 227 -3.37 12.78 6.15
C THR A 227 -2.60 11.68 5.39
N GLY A 228 -3.12 10.47 5.43
CA GLY A 228 -2.57 9.31 4.73
C GLY A 228 -2.00 8.26 5.68
N THR A 229 -1.40 7.21 5.12
CA THR A 229 -1.07 5.98 5.84
C THR A 229 -0.02 6.15 6.94
N TRP A 230 0.85 7.15 6.81
CA TRP A 230 1.88 7.45 7.80
C TRP A 230 1.35 8.25 8.99
N VAL A 231 0.15 8.83 8.87
CA VAL A 231 -0.55 9.52 9.96
C VAL A 231 -1.64 8.63 10.57
N ALA A 232 -2.46 8.02 9.73
CA ALA A 232 -3.65 7.28 10.12
C ALA A 232 -3.42 5.78 10.37
N GLY A 233 -2.20 5.28 10.16
CA GLY A 233 -1.92 3.84 10.09
C GLY A 233 -2.11 3.26 8.68
N THR A 234 -1.67 2.02 8.48
CA THR A 234 -1.45 1.46 7.14
C THR A 234 -2.64 0.71 6.53
N GLY A 235 -3.72 0.48 7.29
CA GLY A 235 -4.88 -0.29 6.83
C GLY A 235 -6.03 0.60 6.35
N LEU A 236 -6.82 0.14 5.37
CA LEU A 236 -8.02 0.86 4.92
C LEU A 236 -8.99 1.15 6.08
N ALA A 237 -9.12 0.23 7.03
CA ALA A 237 -9.96 0.39 8.22
C ALA A 237 -9.52 1.55 9.14
N SER A 238 -8.27 2.00 9.06
CA SER A 238 -7.78 3.16 9.81
C SER A 238 -7.73 4.42 8.93
N VAL A 239 -7.30 4.29 7.67
CA VAL A 239 -7.17 5.41 6.72
C VAL A 239 -8.52 6.02 6.35
N VAL A 240 -9.54 5.20 6.07
CA VAL A 240 -10.84 5.71 5.58
C VAL A 240 -11.56 6.53 6.65
N PRO A 241 -11.77 6.05 7.90
CA PRO A 241 -12.38 6.87 8.95
C PRO A 241 -11.59 8.15 9.25
N HIS A 242 -10.25 8.08 9.23
CA HIS A 242 -9.41 9.27 9.40
C HIS A 242 -9.63 10.29 8.28
N ALA A 243 -9.68 9.85 7.02
CA ALA A 243 -9.95 10.74 5.88
C ALA A 243 -11.33 11.40 5.97
N HIS A 244 -12.37 10.67 6.39
CA HIS A 244 -13.68 11.26 6.67
C HIS A 244 -13.63 12.30 7.79
N ALA A 245 -12.91 12.01 8.88
CA ALA A 245 -12.74 12.96 9.98
C ALA A 245 -11.98 14.23 9.54
N VAL A 246 -10.98 14.10 8.68
CA VAL A 246 -10.28 15.24 8.05
C VAL A 246 -11.26 16.05 7.21
N ALA A 247 -12.00 15.42 6.30
CA ALA A 247 -12.97 16.10 5.45
C ALA A 247 -14.03 16.86 6.28
N GLY A 248 -14.55 16.26 7.35
CA GLY A 248 -15.53 16.90 8.24
C GLY A 248 -14.98 18.07 9.09
N ARG A 249 -13.65 18.25 9.17
CA ARG A 249 -13.03 19.47 9.73
C ARG A 249 -12.85 20.55 8.67
N LEU A 250 -12.72 20.18 7.40
CA LEU A 250 -12.58 21.11 6.28
C LEU A 250 -13.89 21.71 5.80
N THR A 251 -15.04 21.22 6.25
CA THR A 251 -16.36 21.79 5.95
C THR A 251 -16.90 22.68 7.06
N ARG A 252 -16.19 22.78 8.18
CA ARG A 252 -16.44 23.74 9.26
C ARG A 252 -15.60 25.00 9.03
#